data_AF-A0A813LVC4-F1
#
_entry.id   AF-A0A813LVC4-F1
#
_cell.length_a   1.000
_cell.length_b   1.000
_cell.length_c   1.000
_cell.angle_alpha   90.00
_cell.angle_beta   90.00
_cell.angle_gamma   90.00
#
_symmetry.space_group_name_H-M   'P 1'
#
loop_
_entity.id
_entity.type
_entity.pdbx_description
1 polymer ?
#
loop_
_entity_poly.entity_id
_entity_poly.type
_entity_poly.pdbx_seq_one_letter_code
_entity_poly.pdbx_strand_id
1 'polypeptide(L)'
;MCLLPRFTKEESFLVKGSFDFYGLNTYSGKYITANTSLLEGWQESEGLDGKPIGPIADSDWLLVVPRALRAYLAYVQNRYSPGAIIITENGVDVPGEDLMPLAEALDDTYRVDYFRTYIEQVALAVQLSAAPVTVYFAWSLLDNFEWADGYSKRFGITFVNYRTQERTPKASAKWFTGLFRKLASAQAAKTALQDSAGSAQAAQTTLVSSASEVHRSDNASLQCLRPEAAGCGWLRNKAACLSSLDGREGYKSHDLKVGGEPCVWCGGTACTSFSNSNCAPYDWLINGQGVAYNLFFADGIFDVARCPDAPAPATAPATAPAVIATGPNITHVQAPAVLTDEPSSVPVANELVPEPSSVLVPQPSAVLVPEPSLKSGSQTWSPGGQIALGAGVGLLLVAGVVFLSSWRPRKESRGFKYSSDASSSSDSSTSETDAA
;
A
#
# COMPACT_ATOMS: atom_id res chain seq x y z
N MET A 1 -34.99 21.50 -12.17
CA MET A 1 -35.08 20.17 -12.83
C MET A 1 -34.01 19.29 -12.19
N CYS A 2 -34.27 18.02 -11.89
CA CYS A 2 -33.22 17.13 -11.37
C CYS A 2 -32.59 16.39 -12.56
N LEU A 3 -31.31 16.64 -12.81
CA LEU A 3 -30.62 16.15 -14.01
C LEU A 3 -30.22 14.66 -13.92
N LEU A 4 -30.09 14.12 -12.71
CA LEU A 4 -29.78 12.71 -12.48
C LEU A 4 -31.08 11.87 -12.53
N PRO A 5 -31.18 10.86 -13.41
CA PRO A 5 -32.32 9.93 -13.41
C PRO A 5 -32.46 9.19 -12.07
N ARG A 6 -33.70 8.83 -11.73
CA ARG A 6 -33.97 7.93 -10.60
C ARG A 6 -34.07 6.51 -11.13
N PHE A 7 -33.18 5.63 -10.65
CA PHE A 7 -33.31 4.18 -10.89
C PHE A 7 -34.68 3.68 -10.45
N THR A 8 -35.32 2.91 -11.32
CA THR A 8 -36.42 1.99 -10.97
C THR A 8 -35.93 0.89 -10.02
N LYS A 9 -36.84 0.07 -9.48
CA LYS A 9 -36.43 -1.07 -8.63
C LYS A 9 -35.70 -2.13 -9.44
N GLU A 10 -36.12 -2.26 -10.69
CA GLU A 10 -35.68 -3.22 -11.69
C GLU A 10 -34.24 -2.90 -12.15
N GLU A 11 -33.96 -1.65 -12.50
CA GLU A 11 -32.58 -1.20 -12.80
C GLU A 11 -31.68 -1.24 -11.56
N SER A 12 -32.20 -0.86 -10.39
CA SER A 12 -31.47 -0.94 -9.12
C SER A 12 -31.09 -2.38 -8.76
N PHE A 13 -31.97 -3.36 -9.04
CA PHE A 13 -31.67 -4.78 -8.89
C PHE A 13 -30.61 -5.27 -9.89
N LEU A 14 -30.63 -4.79 -11.14
CA LEU A 14 -29.65 -5.15 -12.16
C LEU A 14 -28.25 -4.59 -11.90
N VAL A 15 -28.13 -3.40 -11.28
CA VAL A 15 -26.84 -2.72 -11.05
C VAL A 15 -26.25 -3.01 -9.65
N LYS A 16 -27.08 -3.30 -8.64
CA LYS A 16 -26.58 -3.47 -7.26
C LYS A 16 -25.84 -4.80 -7.09
N GLY A 17 -24.51 -4.73 -7.11
CA GLY A 17 -23.62 -5.90 -6.98
C GLY A 17 -23.24 -6.53 -8.31
N SER A 18 -23.42 -5.82 -9.43
CA SER A 18 -23.08 -6.29 -10.78
C SER A 18 -21.56 -6.23 -11.10
N PHE A 19 -20.70 -6.50 -10.11
CA PHE A 19 -19.25 -6.55 -10.30
C PHE A 19 -18.63 -7.66 -9.44
N ASP A 20 -17.86 -8.55 -10.06
CA ASP A 20 -17.10 -9.59 -9.36
C ASP A 20 -15.74 -9.07 -8.83
N PHE A 21 -15.22 -8.02 -9.46
CA PHE A 21 -13.97 -7.34 -9.11
C PHE A 21 -14.07 -5.84 -9.42
N TYR A 22 -13.22 -5.04 -8.79
CA TYR A 22 -13.15 -3.60 -9.03
C TYR A 22 -12.05 -3.28 -10.06
N GLY A 23 -12.43 -2.83 -11.25
CA GLY A 23 -11.50 -2.29 -12.26
C GLY A 23 -11.11 -0.84 -11.94
N LEU A 24 -9.83 -0.51 -12.05
CA LEU A 24 -9.28 0.79 -11.68
C LEU A 24 -8.28 1.33 -12.71
N ASN A 25 -8.69 2.37 -13.43
CA ASN A 25 -7.79 3.25 -14.18
C ASN A 25 -7.34 4.40 -13.27
N THR A 26 -6.04 4.61 -13.10
CA THR A 26 -5.51 5.54 -12.10
C THR A 26 -4.12 6.04 -12.48
N TYR A 27 -3.88 7.34 -12.33
CA TYR A 27 -2.72 8.03 -12.93
C TYR A 27 -2.14 9.13 -12.04
N SER A 28 -3.01 9.91 -11.41
CA SER A 28 -2.71 11.24 -10.86
C SER A 28 -3.38 11.41 -9.48
N GLY A 29 -2.99 12.47 -8.76
CA GLY A 29 -3.69 12.96 -7.58
C GLY A 29 -3.72 14.48 -7.63
N LYS A 30 -4.74 15.12 -7.03
CA LYS A 30 -4.94 16.58 -7.09
C LYS A 30 -5.37 17.13 -5.73
N TYR A 31 -5.07 18.41 -5.47
CA TYR A 31 -5.76 19.15 -4.40
C TYR A 31 -7.07 19.71 -4.96
N ILE A 32 -8.07 19.81 -4.08
CA ILE A 32 -9.45 20.19 -4.41
C ILE A 32 -9.91 21.19 -3.36
N THR A 33 -10.53 22.29 -3.80
CA THR A 33 -11.23 23.24 -2.90
C THR A 33 -12.74 23.21 -3.16
N ALA A 34 -13.52 23.54 -2.12
CA ALA A 34 -14.96 23.69 -2.26
C ALA A 34 -15.28 24.91 -3.15
N ASN A 35 -16.14 24.72 -4.14
CA ASN A 35 -16.58 25.75 -5.07
C ASN A 35 -18.05 26.07 -4.77
N THR A 36 -18.40 27.35 -4.68
CA THR A 36 -19.79 27.79 -4.44
C THR A 36 -20.68 27.73 -5.69
N SER A 37 -20.10 27.37 -6.85
CA SER A 37 -20.81 27.01 -8.08
C SER A 37 -21.83 25.89 -7.86
N LEU A 38 -23.09 26.15 -8.20
CA LEU A 38 -24.20 25.20 -8.13
C LEU A 38 -24.07 24.01 -9.12
N LEU A 39 -23.13 24.07 -10.07
CA LEU A 39 -22.95 23.04 -11.10
C LEU A 39 -21.84 22.03 -10.75
N GLU A 40 -20.77 22.50 -10.10
CA GLU A 40 -19.55 21.70 -9.89
C GLU A 40 -19.32 21.36 -8.41
N GLY A 41 -19.61 22.29 -7.48
CA GLY A 41 -19.43 22.10 -6.03
C GLY A 41 -17.97 21.99 -5.55
N TRP A 42 -17.03 21.71 -6.45
CA TRP A 42 -15.59 21.69 -6.22
C TRP A 42 -14.83 22.35 -7.37
N GLN A 43 -13.53 22.60 -7.17
CA GLN A 43 -12.59 23.03 -8.20
C GLN A 43 -11.19 22.48 -7.88
N GLU A 44 -10.36 22.28 -8.89
CA GLU A 44 -8.95 21.93 -8.69
C GLU A 44 -8.19 23.10 -8.04
N SER A 45 -7.15 22.79 -7.27
CA SER A 45 -6.37 23.80 -6.57
C SER A 45 -4.90 23.40 -6.41
N GLU A 46 -4.11 24.37 -5.96
CA GLU A 46 -2.78 24.15 -5.41
C GLU A 46 -2.86 23.78 -3.91
N GLY A 47 -1.70 23.47 -3.32
CA GLY A 47 -1.53 23.37 -1.88
C GLY A 47 -1.52 24.75 -1.20
N LEU A 48 -1.53 24.75 0.13
CA LEU A 48 -1.46 25.99 0.95
C LEU A 48 -0.15 26.77 0.76
N ASP A 49 0.85 26.19 0.09
CA ASP A 49 2.13 26.79 -0.27
C ASP A 49 2.20 27.30 -1.73
N GLY A 50 1.07 27.30 -2.47
CA GLY A 50 1.00 27.79 -3.85
C GLY A 50 1.77 26.90 -4.84
N LYS A 51 1.58 25.57 -4.73
CA LYS A 51 2.22 24.57 -5.60
C LYS A 51 1.31 23.39 -5.93
N PRO A 52 1.52 22.71 -7.07
CA PRO A 52 0.90 21.42 -7.35
C PRO A 52 1.37 20.33 -6.37
N ILE A 53 0.53 19.32 -6.17
CA ILE A 53 0.74 18.20 -5.24
C ILE A 53 1.91 17.25 -5.62
N GLY A 54 2.41 17.35 -6.85
CA GLY A 54 3.55 16.63 -7.40
C GLY A 54 3.99 17.24 -8.74
N PRO A 55 5.08 16.74 -9.38
CA PRO A 55 5.51 17.18 -10.70
C PRO A 55 4.47 16.90 -11.78
N ILE A 56 4.39 17.75 -12.80
CA ILE A 56 3.60 17.52 -14.01
C ILE A 56 4.33 16.55 -14.96
N ALA A 57 3.59 15.77 -15.74
CA ALA A 57 4.11 14.95 -16.83
C ALA A 57 4.05 15.73 -18.16
N ASP A 58 4.01 15.05 -19.31
CA ASP A 58 3.80 15.74 -20.59
C ASP A 58 2.32 16.13 -20.79
N SER A 59 1.40 15.36 -20.21
CA SER A 59 -0.03 15.70 -20.12
C SER A 59 -0.34 16.63 -18.95
N ASP A 60 -0.92 17.81 -19.22
CA ASP A 60 -1.23 18.83 -18.21
C ASP A 60 -2.12 18.34 -17.04
N TRP A 61 -2.95 17.33 -17.28
CA TRP A 61 -3.84 16.75 -16.28
C TRP A 61 -3.15 15.75 -15.33
N LEU A 62 -1.95 15.27 -15.68
CA LEU A 62 -1.25 14.18 -15.02
C LEU A 62 -0.15 14.73 -14.10
N LEU A 63 -0.39 14.63 -12.80
CA LEU A 63 0.58 14.93 -11.74
C LEU A 63 1.13 13.62 -11.18
N VAL A 64 2.45 13.51 -11.09
CA VAL A 64 3.15 12.32 -10.56
C VAL A 64 3.03 12.31 -9.04
N VAL A 65 2.02 11.58 -8.53
CA VAL A 65 1.66 11.51 -7.10
C VAL A 65 1.46 10.05 -6.67
N PRO A 66 2.53 9.25 -6.51
CA PRO A 66 2.41 7.81 -6.19
C PRO A 66 1.55 7.53 -4.95
N ARG A 67 1.66 8.38 -3.92
CA ARG A 67 0.88 8.29 -2.67
C ARG A 67 -0.63 8.34 -2.87
N ALA A 68 -1.12 8.92 -3.97
CA ALA A 68 -2.55 8.98 -4.28
C ALA A 68 -3.10 7.59 -4.63
N LEU A 69 -2.33 6.74 -5.30
CA LEU A 69 -2.74 5.36 -5.62
C LEU A 69 -2.99 4.54 -4.35
N ARG A 70 -2.08 4.59 -3.37
CA ARG A 70 -2.28 3.92 -2.06
C ARG A 70 -3.53 4.43 -1.35
N ALA A 71 -3.74 5.75 -1.33
CA ALA A 71 -4.91 6.35 -0.70
C ALA A 71 -6.22 5.93 -1.39
N TYR A 72 -6.23 5.87 -2.72
CA TYR A 72 -7.38 5.43 -3.51
C TYR A 72 -7.69 3.93 -3.30
N LEU A 73 -6.68 3.07 -3.29
CA LEU A 73 -6.85 1.63 -3.01
C LEU A 73 -7.41 1.38 -1.61
N ALA A 74 -6.90 2.10 -0.60
CA ALA A 74 -7.44 2.05 0.77
C ALA A 74 -8.88 2.59 0.83
N TYR A 75 -9.20 3.66 0.08
CA TYR A 75 -10.57 4.16 -0.03
C TYR A 75 -11.51 3.11 -0.65
N VAL A 76 -11.14 2.52 -1.80
CA VAL A 76 -11.95 1.49 -2.47
C VAL A 76 -12.19 0.29 -1.55
N GLN A 77 -11.16 -0.19 -0.86
CA GLN A 77 -11.28 -1.30 0.07
C GLN A 77 -12.23 -0.96 1.23
N ASN A 78 -12.07 0.21 1.85
CA ASN A 78 -12.93 0.63 2.98
C ASN A 78 -14.36 1.01 2.55
N ARG A 79 -14.57 1.43 1.30
CA ARG A 79 -15.85 1.97 0.81
C ARG A 79 -16.72 0.93 0.11
N TYR A 80 -16.13 -0.05 -0.55
CA TYR A 80 -16.82 -1.02 -1.39
C TYR A 80 -16.47 -2.49 -1.07
N SER A 81 -15.41 -2.75 -0.31
CA SER A 81 -14.94 -4.09 0.09
C SER A 81 -14.94 -5.14 -1.04
N PRO A 82 -14.37 -4.84 -2.22
CA PRO A 82 -14.42 -5.77 -3.36
C PRO A 82 -13.60 -7.03 -3.08
N GLY A 83 -14.01 -8.17 -3.63
CA GLY A 83 -13.26 -9.44 -3.49
C GLY A 83 -11.89 -9.43 -4.19
N ALA A 84 -11.74 -8.60 -5.24
CA ALA A 84 -10.49 -8.34 -5.93
C ALA A 84 -10.48 -6.93 -6.54
N ILE A 85 -9.29 -6.34 -6.66
CA ILE A 85 -9.03 -5.09 -7.38
C ILE A 85 -8.07 -5.40 -8.54
N ILE A 86 -8.41 -4.93 -9.74
CA ILE A 86 -7.54 -4.96 -10.91
C ILE A 86 -7.21 -3.52 -11.26
N ILE A 87 -5.93 -3.16 -11.21
CA ILE A 87 -5.46 -1.89 -11.79
C ILE A 87 -5.41 -2.13 -13.30
N THR A 88 -6.46 -1.69 -13.99
CA THR A 88 -6.66 -1.87 -15.44
C THR A 88 -5.81 -0.92 -16.26
N GLU A 89 -5.48 0.25 -15.72
CA GLU A 89 -4.51 1.18 -16.29
C GLU A 89 -3.79 1.98 -15.19
N ASN A 90 -2.47 2.09 -15.33
CA ASN A 90 -1.63 3.10 -14.68
C ASN A 90 -0.40 3.38 -15.56
N GLY A 91 0.04 4.63 -15.69
CA GLY A 91 1.09 4.98 -16.65
C GLY A 91 1.49 6.46 -16.65
N VAL A 92 2.50 6.82 -17.44
CA VAL A 92 2.95 8.22 -17.60
C VAL A 92 3.56 8.47 -18.97
N ASP A 93 3.34 9.67 -19.50
CA ASP A 93 4.08 10.25 -20.61
C ASP A 93 5.33 10.99 -20.13
N VAL A 94 6.38 11.01 -20.96
CA VAL A 94 7.65 11.67 -20.63
C VAL A 94 7.69 13.02 -21.33
N PRO A 95 7.96 14.14 -20.60
CA PRO A 95 8.01 15.48 -21.17
C PRO A 95 8.85 15.58 -22.46
N GLY A 96 8.22 15.91 -23.58
CA GLY A 96 8.85 16.08 -24.90
C GLY A 96 9.38 14.81 -25.58
N GLU A 97 8.95 13.60 -25.19
CA GLU A 97 9.48 12.33 -25.73
C GLU A 97 9.17 12.10 -27.23
N ASP A 98 8.25 12.86 -27.84
CA ASP A 98 8.03 12.84 -29.30
C ASP A 98 9.10 13.60 -30.11
N LEU A 99 9.79 14.54 -29.47
CA LEU A 99 10.91 15.31 -30.05
C LEU A 99 12.29 14.75 -29.66
N MET A 100 12.35 13.83 -28.69
CA MET A 100 13.61 13.23 -28.22
C MET A 100 14.33 12.40 -29.30
N PRO A 101 15.68 12.38 -29.30
CA PRO A 101 16.46 11.38 -30.02
C PRO A 101 16.07 9.96 -29.60
N LEU A 102 16.02 9.02 -30.54
CA LEU A 102 15.58 7.64 -30.27
C LEU A 102 16.38 6.94 -29.15
N ALA A 103 17.67 7.24 -29.00
CA ALA A 103 18.48 6.67 -27.91
C ALA A 103 18.02 7.11 -26.51
N GLU A 104 17.52 8.34 -26.39
CA GLU A 104 17.03 8.95 -25.15
C GLU A 104 15.62 8.44 -24.83
N ALA A 105 14.71 8.43 -25.81
CA ALA A 105 13.37 7.86 -25.69
C ALA A 105 13.35 6.32 -25.46
N LEU A 106 14.48 5.63 -25.60
CA LEU A 106 14.63 4.21 -25.27
C LEU A 106 15.24 3.96 -23.89
N ASP A 107 15.77 4.99 -23.22
CA ASP A 107 16.30 4.96 -21.85
C ASP A 107 15.42 5.78 -20.89
N ASP A 108 14.12 5.47 -20.93
CA ASP A 108 13.02 6.18 -20.27
C ASP A 108 12.98 6.02 -18.74
N THR A 109 14.09 6.38 -18.08
CA THR A 109 14.30 6.32 -16.63
C THR A 109 13.22 7.06 -15.83
N TYR A 110 12.68 8.18 -16.33
CA TYR A 110 11.51 8.86 -15.74
C TYR A 110 10.30 7.93 -15.62
N ARG A 111 10.00 7.15 -16.66
CA ARG A 111 8.89 6.19 -16.70
C ARG A 111 9.19 4.95 -15.83
N VAL A 112 10.44 4.50 -15.78
CA VAL A 112 10.90 3.48 -14.82
C VAL A 112 10.65 3.92 -13.37
N ASP A 113 10.97 5.17 -13.03
CA ASP A 113 10.85 5.73 -11.68
C ASP A 113 9.40 5.97 -11.28
N TYR A 114 8.54 6.40 -12.23
CA TYR A 114 7.09 6.40 -12.06
C TYR A 114 6.57 5.01 -11.71
N PHE A 115 6.85 4.00 -12.55
CA PHE A 115 6.33 2.64 -12.32
C PHE A 115 6.87 2.00 -11.05
N ARG A 116 8.14 2.23 -10.70
CA ARG A 116 8.73 1.80 -9.42
C ARG A 116 7.93 2.36 -8.24
N THR A 117 7.79 3.68 -8.18
CA THR A 117 7.17 4.35 -7.03
C THR A 117 5.66 4.08 -6.93
N TYR A 118 4.95 3.94 -8.05
CA TYR A 118 3.53 3.55 -8.02
C TYR A 118 3.32 2.11 -7.57
N ILE A 119 4.15 1.15 -8.01
CA ILE A 119 4.03 -0.26 -7.60
C ILE A 119 4.47 -0.47 -6.13
N GLU A 120 5.43 0.30 -5.62
CA GLU A 120 5.72 0.38 -4.18
C GLU A 120 4.49 0.81 -3.37
N GLN A 121 3.70 1.76 -3.88
CA GLN A 121 2.46 2.21 -3.24
C GLN A 121 1.31 1.20 -3.34
N VAL A 122 1.26 0.37 -4.40
CA VAL A 122 0.39 -0.81 -4.47
C VAL A 122 0.77 -1.84 -3.40
N ALA A 123 2.06 -2.18 -3.28
CA ALA A 123 2.53 -3.13 -2.27
C ALA A 123 2.18 -2.67 -0.84
N LEU A 124 2.35 -1.38 -0.55
CA LEU A 124 1.94 -0.78 0.72
C LEU A 124 0.41 -0.78 0.93
N ALA A 125 -0.41 -0.68 -0.12
CA ALA A 125 -1.87 -0.80 0.01
C ALA A 125 -2.32 -2.24 0.34
N VAL A 126 -1.69 -3.24 -0.28
CA VAL A 126 -1.91 -4.67 0.02
C VAL A 126 -1.50 -4.97 1.46
N GLN A 127 -0.35 -4.47 1.91
CA GLN A 127 0.19 -4.71 3.27
C GLN A 127 -0.56 -3.96 4.37
N LEU A 128 -0.76 -2.63 4.21
CA LEU A 128 -1.24 -1.76 5.29
C LEU A 128 -2.75 -1.52 5.29
N SER A 129 -3.45 -1.93 4.23
CA SER A 129 -4.90 -1.68 4.08
C SER A 129 -5.67 -2.90 3.56
N ALA A 130 -5.01 -4.07 3.49
CA ALA A 130 -5.57 -5.33 3.00
C ALA A 130 -6.31 -5.21 1.64
N ALA A 131 -5.91 -4.25 0.80
CA ALA A 131 -6.54 -4.04 -0.51
C ALA A 131 -6.20 -5.24 -1.43
N PRO A 132 -7.19 -6.01 -1.93
CA PRO A 132 -6.95 -7.27 -2.64
C PRO A 132 -6.59 -7.03 -4.11
N VAL A 133 -5.48 -6.32 -4.35
CA VAL A 133 -4.97 -6.07 -5.70
C VAL A 133 -4.38 -7.34 -6.27
N THR A 134 -5.02 -7.91 -7.29
CA THR A 134 -4.63 -9.20 -7.89
C THR A 134 -3.84 -9.03 -9.19
N VAL A 135 -4.11 -7.96 -9.95
CA VAL A 135 -3.53 -7.71 -11.26
C VAL A 135 -3.22 -6.21 -11.44
N TYR A 136 -2.13 -5.92 -12.13
CA TYR A 136 -1.69 -4.58 -12.50
C TYR A 136 -1.33 -4.55 -13.99
N PHE A 137 -1.93 -3.62 -14.73
CA PHE A 137 -1.64 -3.35 -16.14
C PHE A 137 -1.04 -1.94 -16.30
N ALA A 138 0.07 -1.87 -17.04
CA ALA A 138 0.68 -0.59 -17.42
C ALA A 138 -0.01 -0.01 -18.66
N TRP A 139 -0.51 1.22 -18.57
CA TRP A 139 -0.81 2.03 -19.76
C TRP A 139 0.52 2.63 -20.26
N SER A 140 1.04 2.26 -21.41
CA SER A 140 0.53 1.28 -22.38
C SER A 140 1.64 0.38 -22.94
N LEU A 141 1.26 -0.72 -23.58
CA LEU A 141 2.21 -1.64 -24.21
C LEU A 141 3.07 -0.96 -25.30
N LEU A 142 2.48 -0.03 -26.05
CA LEU A 142 3.03 0.63 -27.23
C LEU A 142 2.76 2.14 -27.19
N ASP A 143 3.69 2.95 -27.69
CA ASP A 143 3.37 4.31 -28.11
C ASP A 143 2.23 4.26 -29.15
N ASN A 144 1.14 5.00 -28.91
CA ASN A 144 -0.13 4.84 -29.61
C ASN A 144 -0.85 6.18 -29.85
N PHE A 145 -2.15 6.16 -30.15
CA PHE A 145 -2.96 7.34 -30.44
C PHE A 145 -3.73 7.76 -29.18
N GLU A 146 -3.18 8.72 -28.44
CA GLU A 146 -3.76 9.26 -27.21
C GLU A 146 -4.81 10.34 -27.54
N TRP A 147 -5.96 9.87 -28.03
CA TRP A 147 -7.21 10.62 -28.22
C TRP A 147 -7.07 11.98 -28.94
N ALA A 148 -7.19 13.10 -28.21
CA ALA A 148 -7.15 14.45 -28.77
C ALA A 148 -5.72 14.93 -29.05
N ASP A 149 -4.74 14.46 -28.27
CA ASP A 149 -3.33 14.79 -28.40
C ASP A 149 -2.62 13.94 -29.49
N GLY A 150 -3.30 12.90 -29.96
CA GLY A 150 -2.90 12.07 -31.09
C GLY A 150 -1.63 11.28 -30.79
N TYR A 151 -0.57 11.51 -31.57
CA TYR A 151 0.69 10.76 -31.45
C TYR A 151 1.80 11.53 -30.70
N SER A 152 1.47 12.66 -30.05
CA SER A 152 2.42 13.47 -29.27
C SER A 152 2.70 12.83 -27.90
N LYS A 153 1.65 12.58 -27.10
CA LYS A 153 1.79 11.91 -25.81
C LYS A 153 2.20 10.45 -26.00
N ARG A 154 3.23 10.03 -25.27
CA ARG A 154 3.80 8.69 -25.34
C ARG A 154 3.67 7.98 -24.01
N PHE A 155 2.60 7.22 -23.83
CA PHE A 155 2.44 6.35 -22.66
C PHE A 155 3.14 4.98 -22.81
N GLY A 156 3.73 4.69 -23.96
CA GLY A 156 4.23 3.36 -24.28
C GLY A 156 5.49 2.96 -23.51
N ILE A 157 5.52 1.73 -22.99
CA ILE A 157 6.76 1.05 -22.57
C ILE A 157 7.58 0.50 -23.75
N THR A 158 7.01 0.55 -24.96
CA THR A 158 7.64 0.17 -26.23
C THR A 158 7.51 1.33 -27.20
N PHE A 159 8.65 1.83 -27.69
CA PHE A 159 8.67 2.82 -28.76
C PHE A 159 8.09 2.24 -30.06
N VAL A 160 7.29 3.04 -30.78
CA VAL A 160 6.81 2.70 -32.12
C VAL A 160 7.33 3.70 -33.15
N ASN A 161 8.05 3.19 -34.14
CA ASN A 161 8.36 3.96 -35.35
C ASN A 161 7.11 4.02 -36.23
N TYR A 162 6.35 5.11 -36.16
CA TYR A 162 5.09 5.21 -36.89
C TYR A 162 5.21 5.08 -38.42
N ARG A 163 6.41 5.30 -39.01
CA ARG A 163 6.65 5.14 -40.46
C ARG A 163 6.89 3.69 -40.87
N THR A 164 7.67 2.93 -40.10
CA THR A 164 8.04 1.52 -40.41
C THR A 164 7.19 0.49 -39.68
N GLN A 165 6.44 0.91 -38.66
CA GLN A 165 5.74 0.06 -37.69
C GLN A 165 6.68 -0.90 -36.93
N GLU A 166 7.95 -0.54 -36.80
CA GLU A 166 8.93 -1.20 -35.93
C GLU A 166 8.66 -0.89 -34.45
N ARG A 167 8.88 -1.88 -33.58
CA ARG A 167 8.60 -1.82 -32.14
C ARG A 167 9.89 -2.07 -31.36
N THR A 168 10.28 -1.13 -30.50
CA THR A 168 11.55 -1.21 -29.74
C THR A 168 11.28 -1.02 -28.24
N PRO A 169 11.47 -2.06 -27.40
CA PRO A 169 11.21 -1.96 -25.96
C PRO A 169 12.13 -0.93 -25.26
N LYS A 170 11.53 0.00 -24.52
CA LYS A 170 12.23 1.03 -23.74
C LYS A 170 12.84 0.44 -22.45
N ALA A 171 13.46 1.24 -21.60
CA ALA A 171 13.98 0.79 -20.30
C ALA A 171 12.87 0.31 -19.36
N SER A 172 11.71 0.97 -19.38
CA SER A 172 10.49 0.60 -18.63
C SER A 172 10.01 -0.83 -18.92
N ALA A 173 9.94 -1.27 -20.18
CA ALA A 173 9.59 -2.65 -20.53
C ALA A 173 10.62 -3.69 -20.04
N LYS A 174 11.91 -3.34 -20.11
CA LYS A 174 13.01 -4.17 -19.59
C LYS A 174 12.94 -4.27 -18.05
N TRP A 175 12.60 -3.17 -17.39
CA TRP A 175 12.39 -3.09 -15.94
C TRP A 175 11.23 -3.95 -15.48
N PHE A 176 10.04 -3.86 -16.12
CA PHE A 176 8.90 -4.73 -15.84
C PHE A 176 9.24 -6.22 -16.01
N THR A 177 9.97 -6.55 -17.09
CA THR A 177 10.46 -7.92 -17.33
C THR A 177 11.37 -8.41 -16.20
N GLY A 178 12.21 -7.53 -15.65
CA GLY A 178 13.05 -7.81 -14.48
C GLY A 178 12.26 -7.96 -13.18
N LEU A 179 11.27 -7.09 -12.95
CA LEU A 179 10.39 -7.11 -11.79
C LEU A 179 9.57 -8.41 -11.72
N PHE A 180 8.79 -8.72 -12.76
CA PHE A 180 7.94 -9.91 -12.76
C PHE A 180 8.75 -11.20 -12.70
N ARG A 181 9.96 -11.25 -13.27
CA ARG A 181 10.87 -12.39 -13.11
C ARG A 181 11.28 -12.58 -11.64
N LYS A 182 11.66 -11.51 -10.94
CA LYS A 182 12.00 -11.55 -9.49
C LYS A 182 10.80 -12.01 -8.66
N LEU A 183 9.60 -11.47 -8.92
CA LEU A 183 8.37 -11.85 -8.21
C LEU A 183 8.01 -13.33 -8.43
N ALA A 184 8.08 -13.81 -9.68
CA ALA A 184 7.84 -15.23 -10.00
C ALA A 184 8.85 -16.16 -9.31
N SER A 185 10.14 -15.80 -9.30
CA SER A 185 11.17 -16.58 -8.58
C SER A 185 10.94 -16.58 -7.06
N ALA A 186 10.56 -15.44 -6.47
CA ALA A 186 10.25 -15.35 -5.04
C ALA A 186 9.00 -16.16 -4.67
N GLN A 187 7.95 -16.14 -5.50
CA GLN A 187 6.74 -16.93 -5.30
C GLN A 187 7.01 -18.43 -5.43
N ALA A 188 7.81 -18.86 -6.43
CA ALA A 188 8.21 -20.26 -6.57
C ALA A 188 9.02 -20.76 -5.36
N ALA A 189 9.95 -19.95 -4.84
CA ALA A 189 10.69 -20.26 -3.62
C ALA A 189 9.77 -20.35 -2.39
N LYS A 190 8.80 -19.44 -2.26
CA LYS A 190 7.80 -19.47 -1.19
C LYS A 190 6.96 -20.75 -1.23
N THR A 191 6.46 -21.13 -2.40
CA THR A 191 5.69 -22.39 -2.58
C THR A 191 6.55 -23.61 -2.22
N ALA A 192 7.78 -23.72 -2.72
CA ALA A 192 8.66 -24.84 -2.40
C ALA A 192 8.98 -24.95 -0.89
N LEU A 193 9.11 -23.82 -0.18
CA LEU A 193 9.25 -23.80 1.28
C LEU A 193 7.97 -24.30 1.97
N GLN A 194 6.78 -23.87 1.52
CA GLN A 194 5.50 -24.32 2.06
C GLN A 194 5.28 -25.83 1.83
N ASP A 195 5.61 -26.35 0.65
CA ASP A 195 5.54 -27.78 0.34
C ASP A 195 6.49 -28.61 1.22
N SER A 196 7.69 -28.10 1.48
CA SER A 196 8.66 -28.75 2.38
C SER A 196 8.22 -28.76 3.84
N ALA A 197 7.56 -27.69 4.31
CA ALA A 197 6.98 -27.63 5.66
C ALA A 197 5.78 -28.58 5.80
N GLY A 198 4.91 -28.63 4.78
CA GLY A 198 3.77 -29.54 4.73
C GLY A 198 4.19 -31.01 4.73
N SER A 199 5.23 -31.37 3.99
CA SER A 199 5.75 -32.75 4.01
C SER A 199 6.46 -33.11 5.33
N ALA A 200 7.14 -32.16 5.97
CA ALA A 200 7.70 -32.34 7.31
C ALA A 200 6.61 -32.57 8.37
N GLN A 201 5.52 -31.81 8.33
CA GLN A 201 4.37 -32.04 9.22
C GLN A 201 3.68 -33.37 8.93
N ALA A 202 3.48 -33.76 7.67
CA ALA A 202 2.92 -35.07 7.32
C ALA A 202 3.81 -36.25 7.78
N ALA A 203 5.14 -36.11 7.71
CA ALA A 203 6.08 -37.10 8.24
C ALA A 203 5.99 -37.20 9.76
N GLN A 204 5.86 -36.06 10.47
CA GLN A 204 5.62 -36.04 11.92
C GLN A 204 4.27 -36.68 12.29
N THR A 205 3.18 -36.36 11.58
CA THR A 205 1.86 -37.00 11.81
C THR A 205 1.91 -38.51 11.66
N THR A 206 2.68 -39.02 10.69
CA THR A 206 2.85 -40.47 10.47
C THR A 206 3.53 -41.17 11.66
N LEU A 207 4.49 -40.49 12.33
CA LEU A 207 5.22 -40.99 13.49
C LEU A 207 4.43 -40.91 14.82
N VAL A 208 3.32 -40.17 14.89
CA VAL A 208 2.51 -40.00 16.11
C VAL A 208 1.49 -41.13 16.31
N SER A 209 1.28 -42.00 15.31
CA SER A 209 0.34 -43.13 15.37
C SER A 209 0.65 -44.22 16.43
N SER A 210 1.78 -44.14 17.13
CA SER A 210 2.18 -45.05 18.20
C SER A 210 2.42 -44.38 19.56
N ALA A 211 1.93 -43.15 19.77
CA ALA A 211 2.14 -42.37 20.99
C ALA A 211 0.81 -41.87 21.60
N SER A 212 0.08 -42.77 22.26
CA SER A 212 -0.89 -42.35 23.29
C SER A 212 -0.15 -41.87 24.55
N GLU A 213 -0.82 -41.06 25.38
CA GLU A 213 -0.34 -40.58 26.69
C GLU A 213 0.76 -39.48 26.73
N VAL A 214 0.52 -38.30 26.14
CA VAL A 214 1.04 -37.04 26.73
C VAL A 214 -0.02 -35.94 26.70
N HIS A 215 -0.49 -35.52 27.88
CA HIS A 215 -1.38 -34.36 28.03
C HIS A 215 -0.96 -33.52 29.26
N ARG A 216 0.32 -33.13 29.31
CA ARG A 216 0.96 -32.26 30.33
C ARG A 216 2.31 -31.72 29.82
N SER A 217 2.34 -30.51 29.27
CA SER A 217 3.60 -29.82 28.90
C SER A 217 3.50 -28.29 28.87
N ASP A 218 2.39 -27.74 28.38
CA ASP A 218 2.36 -26.37 27.86
C ASP A 218 2.40 -25.27 28.92
N ASN A 219 2.32 -25.64 30.21
CA ASN A 219 2.45 -24.74 31.35
C ASN A 219 3.82 -24.87 32.06
N ALA A 220 4.85 -25.42 31.40
CA ALA A 220 6.22 -25.48 31.93
C ALA A 220 7.10 -24.30 31.45
N SER A 221 6.92 -23.85 30.22
CA SER A 221 7.78 -22.86 29.54
C SER A 221 7.57 -21.40 29.96
N LEU A 222 6.54 -21.11 30.76
CA LEU A 222 6.15 -19.76 31.17
C LEU A 222 6.24 -19.52 32.69
N GLN A 223 6.63 -20.52 33.49
CA GLN A 223 6.54 -20.47 34.97
C GLN A 223 7.41 -19.40 35.65
N CYS A 224 8.42 -18.88 34.95
CA CYS A 224 9.25 -17.79 35.46
C CYS A 224 8.59 -16.39 35.31
N LEU A 225 7.56 -16.26 34.47
CA LEU A 225 6.94 -14.97 34.15
C LEU A 225 5.95 -14.59 35.25
N ARG A 226 6.06 -13.36 35.75
CA ARG A 226 5.22 -12.84 36.82
C ARG A 226 3.80 -12.56 36.30
N PRO A 227 2.74 -13.10 36.92
CA PRO A 227 1.38 -12.69 36.58
C PRO A 227 1.14 -11.23 36.92
N GLU A 228 0.73 -10.43 35.94
CA GLU A 228 0.33 -9.04 36.14
C GLU A 228 -1.20 -8.96 36.28
N ALA A 229 -1.69 -8.74 37.50
CA ALA A 229 -3.12 -8.82 37.83
C ALA A 229 -3.98 -7.78 37.09
N ALA A 230 -3.42 -6.62 36.75
CA ALA A 230 -4.10 -5.63 35.91
C ALA A 230 -4.17 -6.04 34.42
N GLY A 231 -3.32 -6.99 34.01
CA GLY A 231 -3.10 -7.42 32.63
C GLY A 231 -1.98 -6.66 31.92
N CYS A 232 -1.44 -7.25 30.85
CA CYS A 232 -0.29 -6.72 30.08
C CYS A 232 -0.51 -5.26 29.62
N GLY A 233 -1.77 -4.89 29.33
CA GLY A 233 -2.19 -3.57 28.88
C GLY A 233 -1.83 -2.40 29.81
N TRP A 234 -1.43 -2.64 31.06
CA TRP A 234 -0.99 -1.60 31.99
C TRP A 234 0.52 -1.41 32.05
N LEU A 235 1.30 -2.34 31.51
CA LEU A 235 2.76 -2.27 31.54
C LEU A 235 3.26 -1.21 30.55
N ARG A 236 4.14 -0.31 31.01
CA ARG A 236 4.72 0.80 30.22
C ARG A 236 6.24 0.74 30.11
N ASN A 237 6.85 -0.34 30.62
CA ASN A 237 8.29 -0.56 30.64
C ASN A 237 8.63 -1.90 29.95
N LYS A 238 9.64 -1.91 29.06
CA LYS A 238 10.05 -3.10 28.30
C LYS A 238 10.42 -4.29 29.19
N ALA A 239 11.23 -4.07 30.21
CA ALA A 239 11.67 -5.15 31.11
C ALA A 239 10.51 -5.72 31.94
N ALA A 240 9.59 -4.86 32.40
CA ALA A 240 8.38 -5.31 33.10
C ALA A 240 7.45 -6.11 32.17
N CYS A 241 7.26 -5.67 30.93
CA CYS A 241 6.50 -6.40 29.92
C CYS A 241 7.11 -7.79 29.64
N LEU A 242 8.40 -7.85 29.32
CA LEU A 242 9.08 -9.09 28.91
C LEU A 242 9.37 -10.09 30.05
N SER A 243 9.05 -9.73 31.29
CA SER A 243 9.10 -10.61 32.47
C SER A 243 7.73 -10.98 33.03
N SER A 244 6.64 -10.61 32.34
CA SER A 244 5.26 -10.81 32.84
C SER A 244 4.37 -11.63 31.89
N LEU A 245 3.30 -12.18 32.46
CA LEU A 245 2.15 -12.75 31.75
C LEU A 245 0.86 -12.04 32.20
N ASP A 246 -0.21 -12.13 31.42
CA ASP A 246 -1.48 -11.50 31.77
C ASP A 246 -2.17 -12.26 32.91
N GLY A 247 -2.22 -11.66 34.09
CA GLY A 247 -2.73 -12.27 35.33
C GLY A 247 -4.24 -12.32 35.45
N ARG A 248 -5.00 -11.92 34.43
CA ARG A 248 -6.47 -12.02 34.41
C ARG A 248 -6.91 -13.45 34.08
N GLU A 249 -6.64 -14.38 34.99
CA GLU A 249 -6.87 -15.82 34.79
C GLU A 249 -8.28 -16.14 34.26
N GLY A 250 -8.35 -17.01 33.24
CA GLY A 250 -9.61 -17.39 32.58
C GLY A 250 -10.24 -16.31 31.68
N TYR A 251 -9.76 -15.06 31.71
CA TYR A 251 -10.31 -13.98 30.88
C TYR A 251 -10.05 -14.23 29.38
N LYS A 252 -11.07 -13.94 28.58
CA LYS A 252 -11.06 -13.93 27.12
C LYS A 252 -11.61 -12.61 26.60
N SER A 253 -11.22 -12.24 25.39
CA SER A 253 -11.78 -11.08 24.69
C SER A 253 -11.99 -11.44 23.22
N HIS A 254 -13.24 -11.35 22.74
CA HIS A 254 -13.62 -11.76 21.38
C HIS A 254 -13.17 -13.20 21.06
N ASP A 255 -13.47 -14.13 21.99
CA ASP A 255 -13.07 -15.55 22.04
C ASP A 255 -11.57 -15.88 22.11
N LEU A 256 -10.69 -14.91 21.84
CA LEU A 256 -9.24 -15.01 22.01
C LEU A 256 -8.87 -15.15 23.49
N LYS A 257 -7.81 -15.92 23.76
CA LYS A 257 -7.24 -16.10 25.09
C LYS A 257 -6.52 -14.82 25.51
N VAL A 258 -6.72 -14.44 26.77
CA VAL A 258 -6.02 -13.31 27.39
C VAL A 258 -5.34 -13.77 28.67
N GLY A 259 -6.10 -14.34 29.60
CA GLY A 259 -5.56 -14.85 30.86
C GLY A 259 -4.53 -15.95 30.67
N GLY A 260 -3.36 -15.79 31.28
CA GLY A 260 -2.26 -16.76 31.18
C GLY A 260 -1.42 -16.66 29.90
N GLU A 261 -1.62 -15.63 29.07
CA GLU A 261 -0.76 -15.37 27.90
C GLU A 261 0.50 -14.59 28.29
N PRO A 262 1.67 -14.88 27.68
CA PRO A 262 2.85 -14.06 27.85
C PRO A 262 2.60 -12.64 27.30
N CYS A 263 3.18 -11.64 27.95
CA CYS A 263 3.06 -10.27 27.47
C CYS A 263 4.00 -9.99 26.28
N VAL A 264 3.60 -9.08 25.39
CA VAL A 264 4.31 -8.71 24.16
C VAL A 264 4.59 -7.20 24.16
N TRP A 265 5.83 -6.80 23.95
CA TRP A 265 6.28 -5.41 23.93
C TRP A 265 6.34 -4.85 22.50
N CYS A 266 5.60 -3.78 22.27
CA CYS A 266 5.37 -3.19 20.95
C CYS A 266 6.36 -2.05 20.64
N GLY A 267 7.67 -2.30 20.80
CA GLY A 267 8.74 -1.35 20.49
C GLY A 267 8.84 -0.10 21.40
N GLY A 268 7.79 0.23 22.16
CA GLY A 268 7.67 1.48 22.93
C GLY A 268 6.63 2.46 22.38
N THR A 269 5.95 2.10 21.29
CA THR A 269 4.74 2.75 20.78
C THR A 269 3.49 1.97 21.21
N ALA A 270 2.31 2.54 20.97
CA ALA A 270 1.03 1.85 21.14
C ALA A 270 0.99 0.55 20.32
N CYS A 271 0.54 -0.55 20.91
CA CYS A 271 0.39 -1.83 20.21
C CYS A 271 -0.69 -1.77 19.11
N THR A 272 -1.83 -1.13 19.37
CA THR A 272 -3.02 -1.23 18.49
C THR A 272 -3.76 0.09 18.35
N SER A 273 -4.60 0.18 17.29
CA SER A 273 -5.44 1.36 16.99
C SER A 273 -6.42 1.79 18.09
N PHE A 274 -6.63 0.98 19.13
CA PHE A 274 -7.61 1.23 20.19
C PHE A 274 -6.99 1.42 21.59
N SER A 275 -5.65 1.37 21.74
CA SER A 275 -5.04 1.55 23.07
C SER A 275 -3.63 2.14 23.03
N ASN A 276 -3.38 3.12 23.90
CA ASN A 276 -2.03 3.66 24.19
C ASN A 276 -1.25 2.71 25.13
N SER A 277 -1.30 1.41 24.83
CA SER A 277 -0.68 0.34 25.60
C SER A 277 0.52 -0.17 24.83
N ASN A 278 1.73 0.03 25.37
CA ASN A 278 2.98 -0.42 24.75
C ASN A 278 3.26 -1.92 24.96
N CYS A 279 2.36 -2.59 25.68
CA CYS A 279 2.44 -3.99 26.07
C CYS A 279 1.03 -4.61 25.99
N ALA A 280 0.88 -5.82 25.45
CA ALA A 280 -0.41 -6.52 25.30
C ALA A 280 -0.25 -8.06 25.40
N PRO A 281 -1.32 -8.84 25.59
CA PRO A 281 -1.26 -10.31 25.69
C PRO A 281 -1.02 -10.95 24.32
N TYR A 282 -0.25 -12.05 24.26
CA TYR A 282 0.18 -12.67 22.99
C TYR A 282 -0.98 -13.10 22.07
N ASP A 283 -1.80 -14.10 22.41
CA ASP A 283 -2.88 -14.57 21.52
C ASP A 283 -3.82 -13.42 21.09
N TRP A 284 -4.18 -12.53 22.02
CA TRP A 284 -4.97 -11.34 21.71
C TRP A 284 -4.30 -10.40 20.70
N LEU A 285 -2.99 -10.15 20.80
CA LEU A 285 -2.25 -9.22 19.94
C LEU A 285 -1.84 -9.83 18.59
N ILE A 286 -1.70 -11.15 18.50
CA ILE A 286 -1.35 -11.82 17.25
C ILE A 286 -2.59 -12.18 16.43
N ASN A 287 -3.68 -12.62 17.08
CA ASN A 287 -4.89 -13.11 16.40
C ASN A 287 -6.08 -12.14 16.48
N GLY A 288 -5.92 -10.96 17.10
CA GLY A 288 -7.00 -9.98 17.29
C GLY A 288 -7.21 -8.96 16.19
N GLN A 289 -6.37 -8.92 15.14
CA GLN A 289 -6.56 -7.93 14.07
C GLN A 289 -7.79 -8.26 13.22
N GLY A 290 -8.70 -7.28 13.07
CA GLY A 290 -10.01 -7.46 12.43
C GLY A 290 -11.07 -8.09 13.34
N VAL A 291 -10.73 -8.44 14.59
CA VAL A 291 -11.64 -9.11 15.54
C VAL A 291 -11.78 -8.30 16.84
N ALA A 292 -10.67 -7.90 17.45
CA ALA A 292 -10.60 -7.10 18.68
C ALA A 292 -10.02 -5.69 18.46
N TYR A 293 -9.30 -5.44 17.36
CA TYR A 293 -8.81 -4.12 16.96
C TYR A 293 -8.54 -4.04 15.44
N ASN A 294 -8.49 -2.82 14.90
CA ASN A 294 -8.41 -2.61 13.46
C ASN A 294 -6.97 -2.74 12.92
N LEU A 295 -5.96 -2.24 13.65
CA LEU A 295 -4.56 -2.24 13.24
C LEU A 295 -3.64 -2.70 14.38
N PHE A 296 -2.69 -3.59 14.07
CA PHE A 296 -1.50 -3.89 14.88
C PHE A 296 -0.36 -2.99 14.40
N PHE A 297 0.11 -2.05 15.23
CA PHE A 297 1.13 -1.07 14.82
C PHE A 297 2.58 -1.60 14.91
N ALA A 298 2.81 -2.67 15.64
CA ALA A 298 4.14 -3.23 15.88
C ALA A 298 4.33 -4.63 15.26
N ASP A 299 3.52 -5.00 14.27
CA ASP A 299 3.67 -6.26 13.54
C ASP A 299 5.09 -6.39 12.95
N GLY A 300 5.68 -7.58 13.07
CA GLY A 300 7.06 -7.87 12.71
C GLY A 300 8.15 -7.19 13.57
N ILE A 301 7.81 -6.28 14.50
CA ILE A 301 8.77 -5.49 15.31
C ILE A 301 8.49 -5.54 16.83
N PHE A 302 7.97 -6.66 17.32
CA PHE A 302 7.64 -6.88 18.72
C PHE A 302 8.56 -7.90 19.42
N ASP A 303 8.73 -7.75 20.73
CA ASP A 303 9.40 -8.73 21.61
C ASP A 303 8.36 -9.50 22.45
N VAL A 304 8.52 -10.80 22.65
CA VAL A 304 7.58 -11.63 23.46
C VAL A 304 8.26 -12.04 24.78
N ALA A 305 7.53 -11.96 25.90
CA ALA A 305 7.98 -12.43 27.21
C ALA A 305 8.26 -13.95 27.19
N ARG A 306 9.44 -14.36 27.65
CA ARG A 306 9.92 -15.75 27.65
C ARG A 306 10.85 -16.00 28.83
N CYS A 307 10.95 -17.25 29.27
CA CYS A 307 11.95 -17.64 30.25
C CYS A 307 13.36 -17.71 29.64
N PRO A 308 14.43 -17.27 30.34
CA PRO A 308 15.79 -17.25 29.81
C PRO A 308 16.30 -18.61 29.32
N ASP A 309 15.85 -19.70 29.94
CA ASP A 309 16.29 -21.08 29.68
C ASP A 309 15.38 -21.84 28.70
N ALA A 310 14.37 -21.19 28.12
CA ALA A 310 13.50 -21.82 27.12
C ALA A 310 14.21 -21.88 25.75
N PRO A 311 14.43 -23.07 25.15
CA PRO A 311 15.09 -23.18 23.85
C PRO A 311 14.26 -22.48 22.77
N ALA A 312 14.90 -21.64 21.97
CA ALA A 312 14.24 -20.95 20.87
C ALA A 312 13.72 -21.97 19.82
N PRO A 313 12.52 -21.78 19.25
CA PRO A 313 12.10 -22.56 18.09
C PRO A 313 13.09 -22.35 16.95
N ALA A 314 13.51 -23.45 16.31
CA ALA A 314 14.72 -23.49 15.49
C ALA A 314 14.66 -22.53 14.30
N THR A 315 15.50 -21.48 14.34
CA THR A 315 15.79 -20.64 13.17
C THR A 315 16.78 -21.33 12.25
N ALA A 316 16.49 -21.33 10.94
CA ALA A 316 17.40 -21.85 9.93
C ALA A 316 18.71 -21.01 9.87
N PRO A 317 19.86 -21.61 9.52
CA PRO A 317 21.17 -21.00 9.76
C PRO A 317 21.46 -19.81 8.83
N ALA A 318 21.91 -18.71 9.43
CA ALA A 318 22.48 -17.58 8.69
C ALA A 318 23.93 -17.89 8.27
N THR A 319 24.25 -17.74 6.98
CA THR A 319 25.62 -17.82 6.46
C THR A 319 26.43 -16.61 6.89
N ALA A 320 27.58 -16.82 7.54
CA ALA A 320 28.41 -15.74 8.07
C ALA A 320 29.19 -14.97 6.97
N PRO A 321 29.39 -13.64 7.12
CA PRO A 321 30.41 -12.90 6.39
C PRO A 321 31.81 -13.21 6.95
N ALA A 322 32.84 -13.14 6.10
CA ALA A 322 34.21 -13.47 6.49
C ALA A 322 34.92 -12.36 7.28
N VAL A 323 35.84 -12.76 8.17
CA VAL A 323 36.73 -11.86 8.92
C VAL A 323 38.05 -11.68 8.17
N ILE A 324 38.52 -10.44 8.05
CA ILE A 324 39.91 -10.07 7.71
C ILE A 324 40.37 -9.00 8.71
N ALA A 325 41.65 -8.97 9.06
CA ALA A 325 42.11 -8.46 10.37
C ALA A 325 43.22 -7.37 10.36
N THR A 326 43.36 -6.71 11.52
CA THR A 326 44.58 -6.07 12.09
C THR A 326 45.28 -4.87 11.41
N GLY A 327 44.85 -3.64 11.78
CA GLY A 327 45.67 -2.51 12.33
C GLY A 327 46.87 -1.91 11.55
N PRO A 328 47.69 -1.00 12.17
CA PRO A 328 47.54 -0.32 13.48
C PRO A 328 47.86 1.22 13.54
N ASN A 329 47.48 1.89 14.65
CA ASN A 329 47.92 3.24 15.15
C ASN A 329 47.60 4.49 14.29
N ILE A 330 47.36 5.72 14.82
CA ILE A 330 48.17 6.56 15.75
C ILE A 330 47.30 7.40 16.76
N THR A 331 47.97 8.05 17.73
CA THR A 331 47.57 8.55 19.07
C THR A 331 47.01 10.00 19.25
N HIS A 332 46.33 10.23 20.39
CA HIS A 332 46.10 11.51 21.14
C HIS A 332 45.22 12.61 20.45
N VAL A 333 44.60 13.62 21.12
CA VAL A 333 44.86 14.39 22.37
C VAL A 333 43.56 14.63 23.21
N GLN A 334 43.65 15.23 24.42
CA GLN A 334 42.60 15.46 25.43
C GLN A 334 41.77 16.77 25.28
N ALA A 335 40.69 16.90 26.05
CA ALA A 335 39.90 18.13 26.31
C ALA A 335 40.46 18.98 27.48
N PRO A 336 40.02 20.25 27.64
CA PRO A 336 38.99 20.63 28.66
C PRO A 336 38.05 21.78 28.19
N ALA A 337 37.19 22.43 29.01
CA ALA A 337 36.15 22.04 29.99
C ALA A 337 35.55 23.33 30.67
N VAL A 338 34.34 23.29 31.26
CA VAL A 338 33.80 24.26 32.27
C VAL A 338 33.42 25.68 31.70
N LEU A 339 32.59 26.63 32.22
CA LEU A 339 31.89 27.00 33.50
C LEU A 339 30.52 27.72 33.18
N THR A 340 29.42 27.44 33.92
CA THR A 340 28.21 28.28 34.31
C THR A 340 27.44 29.25 33.35
N ASP A 341 26.26 29.85 33.66
CA ASP A 341 25.39 29.91 34.88
C ASP A 341 23.86 30.09 34.57
N GLU A 342 23.01 29.98 35.61
CA GLU A 342 21.55 30.32 35.68
C GLU A 342 21.36 31.56 36.63
N PRO A 343 20.20 32.30 36.73
CA PRO A 343 19.00 31.74 37.39
C PRO A 343 17.57 32.35 37.14
N SER A 344 16.54 31.50 37.31
CA SER A 344 15.26 31.72 38.04
C SER A 344 14.34 32.97 37.86
N SER A 345 13.00 32.77 37.75
CA SER A 345 11.99 33.04 38.83
C SER A 345 10.52 33.11 38.33
N VAL A 346 9.53 32.92 39.23
CA VAL A 346 8.06 32.85 38.94
C VAL A 346 7.26 33.44 40.12
N PRO A 347 6.02 33.96 39.90
CA PRO A 347 4.92 33.72 40.85
C PRO A 347 3.54 33.40 40.19
N VAL A 348 2.51 33.15 41.03
CA VAL A 348 1.25 32.42 40.72
C VAL A 348 0.00 33.14 41.27
N ALA A 349 -1.17 33.02 40.60
CA ALA A 349 -2.57 33.12 41.12
C ALA A 349 -3.59 33.22 39.95
N ASN A 350 -4.89 32.87 40.00
CA ASN A 350 -5.71 32.08 40.96
C ASN A 350 -6.99 31.55 40.24
N GLU A 351 -7.73 30.63 40.87
CA GLU A 351 -9.05 30.13 40.42
C GLU A 351 -10.23 31.09 40.68
N LEU A 352 -11.37 30.86 40.01
CA LEU A 352 -12.73 30.87 40.61
C LEU A 352 -13.80 30.31 39.63
N VAL A 353 -14.89 29.72 40.15
CA VAL A 353 -15.98 29.06 39.39
C VAL A 353 -17.35 29.41 39.99
N PRO A 354 -18.39 29.63 39.16
CA PRO A 354 -19.71 29.07 39.46
C PRO A 354 -20.50 28.51 38.24
N GLU A 355 -21.36 27.53 38.53
CA GLU A 355 -22.37 26.87 37.66
C GLU A 355 -23.80 27.23 38.19
N PRO A 356 -24.94 26.85 37.55
CA PRO A 356 -25.17 26.31 36.20
C PRO A 356 -26.27 27.04 35.38
N SER A 357 -26.39 26.77 34.07
CA SER A 357 -27.70 26.65 33.36
C SER A 357 -27.62 26.23 31.86
N SER A 358 -28.39 25.19 31.52
CA SER A 358 -29.02 24.89 30.21
C SER A 358 -28.22 24.99 28.89
N VAL A 359 -27.58 23.87 28.53
CA VAL A 359 -27.64 23.16 27.23
C VAL A 359 -27.69 23.98 25.92
N LEU A 360 -26.58 23.97 25.19
CA LEU A 360 -26.51 23.83 23.72
C LEU A 360 -25.12 23.29 23.34
N VAL A 361 -25.03 22.29 22.45
CA VAL A 361 -23.77 21.55 22.18
C VAL A 361 -23.09 22.05 20.90
N PRO A 362 -21.87 22.62 20.97
CA PRO A 362 -21.05 22.94 19.79
C PRO A 362 -20.23 21.73 19.31
N GLN A 363 -19.83 21.74 18.03
CA GLN A 363 -18.83 20.81 17.50
C GLN A 363 -17.41 21.17 18.00
N PRO A 364 -16.51 20.21 18.21
CA PRO A 364 -15.16 20.49 18.71
C PRO A 364 -14.25 21.08 17.61
N SER A 365 -13.68 22.25 17.88
CA SER A 365 -12.62 22.85 17.04
C SER A 365 -11.33 22.04 17.13
N ALA A 366 -10.65 21.83 16.00
CA ALA A 366 -9.34 21.19 15.98
C ALA A 366 -8.26 22.12 16.58
N VAL A 367 -7.51 21.61 17.56
CA VAL A 367 -6.36 22.31 18.14
C VAL A 367 -5.12 22.03 17.28
N LEU A 368 -4.53 23.09 16.72
CA LEU A 368 -3.27 23.01 15.98
C LEU A 368 -2.08 22.88 16.96
N VAL A 369 -1.28 21.83 16.78
CA VAL A 369 0.03 21.68 17.44
C VAL A 369 1.11 22.18 16.47
N PRO A 370 1.97 23.15 16.86
CA PRO A 370 3.05 23.61 16.00
C PRO A 370 4.26 22.66 16.07
N GLU A 371 4.73 22.17 14.92
CA GLU A 371 5.99 21.43 14.81
C GLU A 371 7.21 22.37 14.64
N PRO A 372 8.42 21.95 15.06
CA PRO A 372 9.61 22.80 15.09
C PRO A 372 10.25 23.02 13.71
N SER A 373 10.90 24.18 13.54
CA SER A 373 11.51 24.62 12.29
C SER A 373 12.87 23.96 12.00
N LEU A 374 12.86 22.94 11.13
CA LEU A 374 14.08 22.35 10.55
C LEU A 374 14.72 23.30 9.53
N LYS A 375 15.97 23.72 9.79
CA LYS A 375 16.78 24.54 8.88
C LYS A 375 17.34 23.69 7.73
N SER A 376 17.42 24.28 6.54
CA SER A 376 17.97 23.63 5.35
C SER A 376 19.48 23.38 5.46
N GLY A 377 19.87 22.10 5.50
CA GLY A 377 21.24 21.64 5.28
C GLY A 377 21.26 20.67 4.10
N SER A 378 22.13 20.89 3.13
CA SER A 378 22.28 20.01 1.97
C SER A 378 23.00 18.71 2.36
N GLN A 379 22.37 17.57 2.11
CA GLN A 379 23.03 16.26 2.12
C GLN A 379 22.73 15.54 0.80
N THR A 380 23.79 15.22 0.06
CA THR A 380 23.76 14.24 -1.01
C THR A 380 23.68 12.84 -0.42
N TRP A 381 22.89 11.95 -1.02
CA TRP A 381 22.76 10.55 -0.59
C TRP A 381 23.23 9.59 -1.69
N SER A 382 24.06 8.63 -1.30
CA SER A 382 24.59 7.59 -2.19
C SER A 382 23.68 6.36 -2.18
N PRO A 383 23.52 5.64 -3.32
CA PRO A 383 22.62 4.49 -3.40
C PRO A 383 23.21 3.26 -2.69
N GLY A 384 22.58 2.81 -1.60
CA GLY A 384 23.10 1.70 -0.79
C GLY A 384 22.18 1.21 0.33
N GLY A 385 20.96 0.78 0.01
CA GLY A 385 20.04 0.17 0.98
C GLY A 385 19.19 -0.92 0.34
N GLN A 386 19.30 -2.16 0.84
CA GLN A 386 18.43 -3.27 0.43
C GLN A 386 17.24 -3.39 1.40
N ILE A 387 16.02 -3.46 0.86
CA ILE A 387 14.80 -3.68 1.66
C ILE A 387 14.51 -5.19 1.67
N ALA A 388 14.38 -5.77 2.86
CA ALA A 388 13.98 -7.16 3.04
C ALA A 388 12.44 -7.29 2.96
N LEU A 389 11.94 -8.31 2.25
CA LEU A 389 10.52 -8.58 2.10
C LEU A 389 10.01 -9.52 3.21
N GLY A 390 9.24 -8.97 4.16
CA GLY A 390 8.41 -9.77 5.06
C GLY A 390 7.23 -10.40 4.31
N ALA A 391 6.86 -11.63 4.69
CA ALA A 391 5.77 -12.37 4.05
C ALA A 391 4.43 -12.16 4.79
N GLY A 392 3.42 -11.61 4.10
CA GLY A 392 2.10 -11.32 4.71
C GLY A 392 0.88 -11.80 3.89
N VAL A 393 0.83 -11.52 2.59
CA VAL A 393 -0.34 -11.86 1.73
C VAL A 393 0.09 -12.69 0.50
N GLY A 394 -0.80 -13.55 0.02
CA GLY A 394 -0.61 -14.34 -1.20
C GLY A 394 -0.94 -13.55 -2.48
N LEU A 395 0.03 -12.77 -2.97
CA LEU A 395 -0.13 -11.98 -4.20
C LEU A 395 -0.08 -12.89 -5.45
N LEU A 396 -1.24 -13.40 -5.86
CA LEU A 396 -1.38 -14.29 -7.02
C LEU A 396 -1.44 -13.50 -8.33
N LEU A 397 -0.34 -12.81 -8.66
CA LEU A 397 -0.14 -12.12 -9.93
C LEU A 397 -0.11 -13.12 -11.09
N VAL A 398 -1.25 -13.31 -11.75
CA VAL A 398 -1.34 -14.09 -12.99
C VAL A 398 -0.64 -13.31 -14.11
N ALA A 399 0.61 -13.66 -14.39
CA ALA A 399 1.40 -13.08 -15.47
C ALA A 399 0.84 -13.54 -16.83
N GLY A 400 -0.17 -12.82 -17.34
CA GLY A 400 -0.81 -13.03 -18.64
C GLY A 400 0.07 -12.70 -19.84
N VAL A 401 1.24 -13.34 -19.95
CA VAL A 401 2.13 -13.21 -21.12
C VAL A 401 1.53 -13.97 -22.29
N VAL A 402 0.73 -13.28 -23.10
CA VAL A 402 0.19 -13.82 -24.36
C VAL A 402 1.33 -13.99 -25.36
N PHE A 403 1.92 -15.19 -25.38
CA PHE A 403 2.87 -15.61 -26.42
C PHE A 403 2.18 -15.72 -27.78
N LEU A 404 2.19 -14.63 -28.56
CA LEU A 404 1.79 -14.60 -29.98
C LEU A 404 2.81 -15.30 -30.90
N SER A 405 3.28 -16.48 -30.51
CA SER A 405 4.36 -17.22 -31.19
C SER A 405 3.87 -18.29 -32.17
N SER A 406 2.67 -18.14 -32.77
CA SER A 406 2.20 -19.05 -33.84
C SER A 406 1.07 -18.52 -34.75
N TRP A 407 0.81 -17.21 -34.88
CA TRP A 407 -0.23 -16.71 -35.79
C TRP A 407 0.21 -16.77 -37.27
N ARG A 408 0.00 -17.92 -37.92
CA ARG A 408 0.09 -18.04 -39.38
C ARG A 408 -1.22 -17.58 -40.03
N PRO A 409 -1.21 -16.65 -41.00
CA PRO A 409 -2.43 -16.19 -41.66
C PRO A 409 -3.04 -17.31 -42.51
N ARG A 410 -4.21 -17.81 -42.12
CA ARG A 410 -4.97 -18.81 -42.86
C ARG A 410 -5.68 -18.13 -44.04
N LYS A 411 -5.23 -18.37 -45.27
CA LYS A 411 -5.93 -17.93 -46.49
C LYS A 411 -7.24 -18.72 -46.67
N GLU A 412 -8.35 -18.20 -46.15
CA GLU A 412 -9.69 -18.64 -46.55
C GLU A 412 -10.48 -17.45 -47.10
N SER A 413 -10.60 -17.40 -48.42
CA SER A 413 -11.38 -16.40 -49.14
C SER A 413 -12.87 -16.71 -49.05
N ARG A 414 -13.61 -15.97 -48.22
CA ARG A 414 -15.08 -15.87 -48.30
C ARG A 414 -15.45 -14.39 -48.39
N GLY A 415 -15.84 -13.95 -49.58
CA GLY A 415 -16.20 -12.57 -49.83
C GLY A 415 -17.55 -12.22 -49.21
N PHE A 416 -17.59 -11.18 -48.37
CA PHE A 416 -18.83 -10.51 -48.01
C PHE A 416 -19.29 -9.64 -49.18
N LYS A 417 -20.52 -9.87 -49.65
CA LYS A 417 -21.20 -8.93 -50.55
C LYS A 417 -21.79 -7.79 -49.72
N TYR A 418 -21.55 -6.57 -50.14
CA TYR A 418 -22.38 -5.43 -49.74
C TYR A 418 -23.75 -5.56 -50.41
N SER A 419 -24.84 -5.40 -49.68
CA SER A 419 -26.16 -5.13 -50.28
C SER A 419 -26.42 -3.63 -50.22
N SER A 420 -26.72 -3.04 -51.37
CA SER A 420 -26.97 -1.61 -51.52
C SER A 420 -28.45 -1.39 -51.82
N ASP A 421 -29.28 -1.40 -50.78
CA ASP A 421 -30.72 -1.17 -50.89
C ASP A 421 -31.05 0.25 -50.45
N ALA A 422 -31.00 1.17 -51.43
CA ALA A 422 -31.49 2.54 -51.28
C ALA A 422 -32.87 2.64 -51.96
N SER A 423 -33.94 2.72 -51.18
CA SER A 423 -35.30 2.95 -51.67
C SER A 423 -35.79 4.33 -51.25
N SER A 424 -35.80 5.27 -52.20
CA SER A 424 -36.39 6.59 -52.03
C SER A 424 -37.92 6.54 -52.09
N SER A 425 -38.60 7.18 -51.15
CA SER A 425 -39.99 7.62 -51.32
C SER A 425 -40.09 9.10 -50.94
N SER A 426 -40.35 9.94 -51.94
CA SER A 426 -40.63 11.36 -51.77
C SER A 426 -42.00 11.58 -51.14
N ASP A 427 -42.16 12.66 -50.39
CA ASP A 427 -43.39 13.45 -50.45
C ASP A 427 -43.08 14.95 -50.30
N SER A 428 -43.97 15.82 -50.79
CA SER A 428 -43.61 17.22 -51.08
C SER A 428 -44.73 18.24 -50.81
N SER A 429 -44.39 19.33 -50.10
CA SER A 429 -45.25 20.53 -50.01
C SER A 429 -44.47 21.83 -49.71
N THR A 430 -44.35 22.69 -50.74
CA THR A 430 -44.61 24.15 -50.72
C THR A 430 -44.19 24.96 -49.48
N SER A 431 -43.13 25.79 -49.58
CA SER A 431 -43.15 27.28 -49.76
C SER A 431 -43.34 28.06 -48.44
N GLU A 432 -42.63 29.13 -48.11
CA GLU A 432 -42.43 30.44 -48.79
C GLU A 432 -41.09 31.09 -48.33
N THR A 433 -40.30 31.73 -49.22
CA THR A 433 -40.03 33.19 -49.32
C THR A 433 -39.86 33.97 -47.99
N ASP A 434 -38.89 34.88 -47.81
CA ASP A 434 -38.16 35.67 -48.81
C ASP A 434 -36.74 36.15 -48.40
N ALA A 435 -36.11 36.90 -49.32
CA ALA A 435 -34.80 37.58 -49.27
C ALA A 435 -34.59 38.57 -48.08
N ALA A 436 -33.40 39.16 -47.84
CA ALA A 436 -32.22 39.35 -48.71
C ALA A 436 -30.88 39.35 -47.95
#